data_AF-A0A6M1SXD0-F1
#
_entry.id   AF-A0A6M1SXD0-F1
#
_cell.length_a   1.000
_cell.length_b   1.000
_cell.length_c   1.000
_cell.angle_alpha   90.00
_cell.angle_beta   90.00
_cell.angle_gamma   90.00
#
_symmetry.space_group_name_H-M   'P 1'
#
loop_
_entity.id
_entity.type
_entity.pdbx_description
1 polymer ?
#
loop_
_entity_poly.entity_id
_entity_poly.type
_entity_poly.pdbx_seq_one_letter_code
_entity_poly.pdbx_strand_id
1 'polypeptide(L)' 'MAQNLVTKCICHDRSFEEVKDYAEEHELCTVKELREHDFCSTSCGLCTPYIEIVLETDQTQFTPGEPYRRK' A
#
# COMPACT_ATOMS: atom_id res chain seq x y z
N MET A 1 -2.01 -22.83 -8.88
CA MET A 1 -3.03 -21.76 -9.02
C MET A 1 -2.39 -20.49 -8.50
N ALA A 2 -2.11 -19.53 -9.38
CA ALA A 2 -1.47 -18.28 -8.97
C ALA A 2 -2.44 -17.53 -8.05
N GLN A 3 -2.11 -17.47 -6.76
CA GLN A 3 -2.78 -16.56 -5.84
C GLN A 3 -2.46 -15.16 -6.36
N ASN A 4 -3.46 -14.45 -6.88
CA ASN A 4 -3.32 -13.06 -7.34
C ASN A 4 -3.11 -12.14 -6.14
N LEU A 5 -2.01 -12.27 -5.40
CA LEU A 5 -1.73 -11.42 -4.26
C LEU A 5 -1.48 -10.00 -4.75
N VAL A 6 -2.12 -9.03 -4.10
CA VAL A 6 -1.80 -7.62 -4.26
C VAL A 6 -0.60 -7.35 -3.35
N THR A 7 0.58 -7.30 -3.95
CA THR A 7 1.85 -6.98 -3.25
C THR A 7 2.48 -5.70 -3.76
N LYS A 8 1.93 -5.13 -4.84
CA LYS A 8 2.44 -3.93 -5.48
C LYS A 8 1.35 -3.07 -6.09
N CYS A 9 1.61 -1.77 -6.16
CA CYS A 9 0.86 -0.84 -6.97
C CYS A 9 1.14 -1.11 -8.45
N ILE A 10 0.10 -1.42 -9.23
CA ILE A 10 0.22 -1.65 -10.67
C ILE A 10 0.45 -0.36 -11.49
N CYS A 11 0.07 0.79 -10.92
CA CYS A 11 0.10 2.08 -11.63
C CYS A 11 1.50 2.69 -11.62
N HIS A 12 2.24 2.50 -10.53
CA HIS A 12 3.61 2.97 -10.34
C HIS A 12 4.65 1.83 -10.34
N ASP A 13 4.19 0.59 -10.50
CA ASP A 13 4.99 -0.65 -10.41
C ASP A 13 5.87 -0.73 -9.14
N ARG A 14 5.33 -0.26 -8.02
CA ARG A 14 6.02 -0.23 -6.71
C ARG A 14 5.46 -1.26 -5.75
N SER A 15 6.33 -2.05 -5.14
CA SER A 15 5.95 -2.99 -4.09
C SER A 15 5.53 -2.28 -2.81
N PHE A 16 4.67 -2.91 -2.02
CA PHE A 16 4.29 -2.38 -0.71
C PHE A 16 5.44 -2.40 0.30
N GLU A 17 6.42 -3.28 0.10
CA GLU A 17 7.69 -3.28 0.85
C GLU A 17 8.48 -2.00 0.57
N GLU A 18 8.67 -1.61 -0.69
CA GLU A 18 9.32 -0.33 -1.03
C GLU A 18 8.56 0.87 -0.45
N VAL A 19 7.22 0.83 -0.44
CA VAL A 19 6.41 1.90 0.16
C VAL A 19 6.60 1.97 1.67
N LYS A 20 6.71 0.81 2.33
CA LYS A 20 6.98 0.74 3.76
C LYS A 20 8.38 1.27 4.09
N ASP A 21 9.42 0.79 3.41
CA ASP A 21 10.80 1.25 3.62
C ASP A 21 10.90 2.76 3.43
N TYR A 22 10.25 3.30 2.39
CA TYR A 22 10.19 4.73 2.14
C TYR A 22 9.43 5.48 3.25
N ALA A 23 8.33 4.92 3.75
CA ALA A 23 7.58 5.50 4.86
C ALA A 23 8.41 5.52 6.15
N GLU A 24 9.15 4.45 6.46
CA GLU A 24 10.04 4.39 7.63
C GLU A 24 11.23 5.37 7.49
N GLU A 25 11.84 5.47 6.30
CA GLU A 25 12.97 6.38 6.05
C GLU A 25 12.57 7.86 6.14
N HIS A 26 11.34 8.19 5.74
CA HIS A 26 10.82 9.56 5.74
C HIS A 26 9.87 9.86 6.92
N GLU A 27 9.75 8.95 7.88
CA GLU A 27 8.85 9.06 9.05
C GLU A 27 7.37 9.35 8.67
N LEU A 28 6.90 8.77 7.56
CA LEU A 28 5.55 8.95 7.04
C LEU A 28 4.59 7.94 7.68
N CYS A 29 3.49 8.42 8.24
CA CYS A 29 2.50 7.57 8.92
C CYS A 29 1.17 7.49 8.16
N THR A 30 1.01 8.24 7.07
CA THR A 30 -0.26 8.36 6.35
C THR A 30 -0.12 8.28 4.84
N VAL A 31 -1.15 7.75 4.18
CA VAL A 31 -1.24 7.75 2.71
C VAL A 31 -1.25 9.17 2.14
N LYS A 32 -1.72 10.15 2.91
CA LYS A 32 -1.74 11.55 2.48
C LYS A 32 -0.31 12.08 2.32
N GLU A 33 0.57 11.80 3.26
CA GLU A 33 1.99 12.18 3.17
C GLU A 33 2.66 11.48 1.97
N LEU A 34 2.41 10.18 1.78
CA LEU A 34 2.91 9.45 0.61
C LEU A 34 2.41 10.02 -0.73
N ARG A 35 1.18 10.56 -0.75
CA ARG A 35 0.62 11.26 -1.92
C ARG A 35 1.25 12.63 -2.13
N GLU A 36 1.58 13.37 -1.08
CA GLU A 36 2.28 14.65 -1.18
C GLU A 36 3.70 14.47 -1.73
N HIS A 37 4.33 13.33 -1.44
CA HIS A 37 5.59 12.91 -2.05
C HIS A 37 5.45 12.30 -3.46
N ASP A 38 4.23 12.26 -4.02
CA ASP A 38 3.89 11.60 -5.29
C ASP A 38 4.42 10.16 -5.40
N PHE A 39 4.51 9.48 -4.24
CA PHE A 39 5.16 8.18 -4.14
C PHE A 39 4.18 7.03 -4.45
N CYS A 40 2.95 7.12 -3.95
CA CYS A 40 1.90 6.15 -4.25
C CYS A 40 0.49 6.78 -4.19
N SER A 41 -0.52 6.05 -4.66
CA SER A 41 -1.93 6.46 -4.55
C SER A 41 -2.31 7.77 -5.25
N THR A 42 -1.52 8.24 -6.23
CA THR A 42 -1.78 9.48 -6.99
C THR A 42 -2.45 9.27 -8.34
N SER A 43 -2.40 8.06 -8.92
CA SER A 43 -2.96 7.75 -10.23
C SER A 43 -4.33 7.05 -10.15
N CYS A 44 -4.35 5.73 -9.93
CA CYS A 44 -5.58 4.92 -9.94
C CYS A 44 -6.30 4.84 -8.59
N GLY A 45 -5.63 5.18 -7.49
CA GLY A 45 -6.18 5.11 -6.13
C GLY A 45 -6.47 3.70 -5.57
N LEU A 46 -6.31 2.63 -6.36
CA LEU A 46 -6.59 1.26 -5.93
C LEU A 46 -5.68 0.76 -4.80
N CYS A 47 -4.43 1.25 -4.76
CA CYS A 47 -3.47 0.89 -3.70
C CYS A 47 -3.78 1.57 -2.36
N THR A 48 -4.59 2.63 -2.31
CA THR A 48 -4.84 3.43 -1.10
C THR A 48 -5.27 2.62 0.13
N PRO A 49 -6.33 1.78 0.07
CA PRO A 49 -6.72 0.99 1.24
C PRO A 49 -5.66 -0.03 1.66
N TYR A 50 -4.84 -0.51 0.71
CA TYR A 50 -3.75 -1.42 1.04
C TYR A 50 -2.61 -0.71 1.77
N ILE A 51 -2.21 0.49 1.31
CA ILE A 51 -1.18 1.29 1.98
C ILE A 51 -1.63 1.71 3.39
N GLU A 52 -2.90 2.06 3.59
CA GLU A 52 -3.42 2.30 4.95
C GLU A 52 -3.17 1.11 5.87
N ILE A 53 -3.43 -0.11 5.39
CA ILE A 53 -3.18 -1.33 6.16
C ILE A 53 -1.69 -1.63 6.31
N VAL A 54 -0.86 -1.38 5.29
CA VAL A 54 0.60 -1.51 5.39
C VAL A 54 1.12 -0.62 6.52
N LEU A 55 0.65 0.62 6.60
CA LEU A 55 1.06 1.57 7.64
C LEU A 55 0.48 1.23 9.02
N GLU A 56 -0.71 0.64 9.09
CA GLU A 56 -1.37 0.28 10.36
C GLU A 56 -0.87 -1.06 10.93
N THR A 57 -0.56 -2.03 10.08
CA THR A 57 -0.33 -3.44 10.46
C THR A 57 0.99 -4.03 9.98
N ASP A 58 1.80 -3.26 9.24
CA ASP A 58 3.04 -3.70 8.60
C ASP A 58 2.87 -4.80 7.53
N GLN A 59 1.62 -5.08 7.11
CA GLN A 59 1.32 -6.13 6.16
C GLN A 59 1.57 -5.66 4.71
N THR A 60 2.46 -6.30 3.97
CA THR A 60 2.83 -5.94 2.59
C THR A 60 2.25 -6.88 1.52
N GLN A 61 1.41 -7.85 1.92
CA GLN A 61 0.82 -8.84 1.01
C GLN A 61 -0.68 -8.98 1.28
N PHE A 62 -1.50 -8.86 0.24
CA PHE A 62 -2.95 -8.89 0.39
C PHE A 62 -3.62 -9.84 -0.61
N THR A 63 -4.68 -10.51 -0.18
CA THR A 63 -5.48 -11.38 -1.06
C THR A 63 -6.70 -10.60 -1.57
N PRO A 64 -6.89 -10.45 -2.90
CA PRO A 64 -8.09 -9.84 -3.45
C PRO A 64 -9.31 -10.70 -3.12
N GLY A 65 -10.36 -10.06 -2.60
CA GLY A 65 -11.59 -10.74 -2.20
C GLY A 65 -11.65 -11.15 -0.72
N GLU A 66 -10.57 -10.94 0.05
CA GLU A 66 -10.64 -11.05 1.51
C GLU A 66 -11.58 -9.94 2.04
N PRO A 67 -12.65 -10.25 2.79
CA PRO A 67 -13.55 -9.24 3.31
C PRO A 67 -12.80 -8.34 4.30
N TYR A 68 -12.74 -7.05 3.98
CA TYR A 68 -12.20 -6.00 4.84
C TYR A 68 -12.99 -5.97 6.17
N ARG A 69 -12.45 -6.59 7.22
CA ARG A 69 -12.98 -6.46 8.58
C ARG A 69 -12.30 -5.28 9.27
N ARG A 70 -12.86 -4.08 9.06
CA ARG A 70 -12.70 -2.99 10.04
C ARG A 70 -13.39 -3.45 11.33
N LYS A 71 -12.63 -3.64 12.40
CA LYS A 71 -13.18 -4.01 13.72
C LYS A 71 -13.67 -2.77 14.45
#